data_AF-A0A8K0Y3A0-F1
#
_entry.id   AF-A0A8K0Y3A0-F1
#
_cell.length_a   1.000
_cell.length_b   1.000
_cell.length_c   1.000
_cell.angle_alpha   90.00
_cell.angle_beta   90.00
_cell.angle_gamma   90.00
#
_symmetry.space_group_name_H-M   'P 1'
#
loop_
_entity.id
_entity.type
_entity.pdbx_description
1 polymer ?
#
loop_
_entity_poly.entity_id
_entity_poly.type
_entity_poly.pdbx_seq_one_letter_code
_entity_poly.pdbx_strand_id
1 'polypeptide(L)' 'MQDLEKKLGKDRRRKFVVTEGIFSMNGDFSKLKEISELCEKHGAFLILDDAHGDFVAGMTGEGLQSILE' A
#
# COMPACT_ATOMS: atom_id res chain seq x y z
N MET A 1 -4.77 8.94 -5.38
CA MET A 1 -3.33 9.16 -5.64
C MET A 1 -2.89 10.60 -5.48
N GLN A 2 -3.48 11.58 -6.17
CA GLN A 2 -3.06 12.99 -6.05
C GLN A 2 -3.01 13.51 -4.61
N ASP A 3 -3.99 13.15 -3.78
CA ASP A 3 -4.01 13.53 -2.36
C ASP A 3 -2.86 12.90 -1.56
N LEU A 4 -2.53 11.63 -1.81
CA LEU A 4 -1.40 10.95 -1.19
C LEU A 4 -0.08 11.60 -1.58
N GLU A 5 0.15 11.87 -2.86
CA GLU A 5 1.36 12.54 -3.35
C GLU A 5 1.49 13.94 -2.73
N LYS A 6 0.40 14.71 -2.67
CA LYS A 6 0.37 16.02 -2.00
C LYS A 6 0.73 15.93 -0.51
N LYS A 7 0.27 14.89 0.19
CA LYS A 7 0.61 14.66 1.60
C LYS A 7 2.08 14.26 1.77
N LEU A 8 2.60 13.42 0.90
CA LEU A 8 4.00 12.96 0.89
C LEU A 8 4.99 14.05 0.47
N GLY A 9 4.55 15.06 -0.28
CA GLY A 9 5.36 16.24 -0.65
C GLY A 9 5.65 17.20 0.50
N LYS A 10 5.05 17.02 1.69
CA LYS A 10 5.34 17.86 2.86
C LYS A 10 6.71 17.54 3.45
N ASP A 11 7.44 18.58 3.86
CA ASP A 11 8.71 18.41 4.56
C ASP A 11 8.48 17.84 5.97
N ARG A 12 8.91 16.59 6.15
CA ARG A 12 8.77 15.80 7.37
C ARG A 12 9.97 14.88 7.49
N ARG A 13 10.59 14.83 8.67
CA ARG A 13 11.75 13.96 8.95
C ARG A 13 11.47 12.48 8.71
N ARG A 14 10.25 12.01 8.99
CA ARG A 14 9.82 10.61 8.80
C ARG A 14 8.40 10.59 8.26
N LYS A 15 8.14 9.72 7.30
CA LYS A 15 6.82 9.55 6.65
C LYS A 15 6.47 8.07 6.67
N PHE A 16 5.24 7.78 7.05
CA PHE A 16 4.68 6.44 7.05
C PHE A 16 3.37 6.48 6.29
N VAL A 17 3.19 5.52 5.39
CA VAL A 17 1.94 5.26 4.70
C VAL A 17 1.46 3.91 5.20
N VAL A 18 0.24 3.88 5.74
CA VAL A 18 -0.40 2.65 6.21
C VAL A 18 -1.63 2.44 5.35
N THR A 19 -1.80 1.24 4.79
CA THR A 19 -2.95 0.89 3.95
C THR A 19 -3.31 -0.57 4.14
N GLU A 20 -4.57 -0.91 3.88
CA GLU A 20 -4.99 -2.30 3.67
C GLU A 20 -4.64 -2.74 2.23
N GLY A 21 -4.39 -4.04 2.05
CA GLY A 21 -4.33 -4.67 0.73
C GLY A 21 -5.72 -4.74 0.11
N ILE A 22 -6.64 -5.39 0.81
CA ILE A 22 -8.07 -5.48 0.45
C ILE A 22 -8.88 -4.79 1.53
N PHE A 23 -9.67 -3.77 1.16
CA PHE A 23 -10.48 -3.01 2.12
C PHE A 23 -11.70 -3.81 2.58
N SER A 24 -11.75 -4.12 3.88
CA SER A 24 -12.74 -5.02 4.50
C SER A 24 -14.22 -4.73 4.16
N MET A 25 -14.62 -3.47 4.08
CA MET A 25 -16.04 -3.12 3.88
C MET A 25 -16.55 -3.46 2.49
N ASN A 26 -15.76 -3.17 1.45
CA ASN A 26 -16.21 -3.26 0.07
C ASN A 26 -15.53 -4.41 -0.70
N GLY A 27 -14.41 -4.93 -0.18
CA GLY A 27 -13.55 -5.88 -0.89
C GLY A 27 -12.72 -5.25 -2.01
N ASP A 28 -12.58 -3.91 -2.02
CA ASP A 28 -11.80 -3.20 -3.04
C ASP A 28 -10.30 -3.45 -2.82
N PHE A 29 -9.56 -3.67 -3.90
CA PHE A 29 -8.10 -3.72 -3.86
C PHE A 29 -7.50 -2.32 -3.74
N SER A 30 -6.46 -2.17 -2.91
CA SER A 30 -5.67 -0.96 -2.91
C SER A 30 -4.80 -0.85 -4.17
N LYS A 31 -4.42 0.39 -4.51
CA LYS A 31 -3.46 0.68 -5.58
C LYS A 31 -2.03 0.43 -5.09
N LEU A 32 -1.77 -0.74 -4.52
CA LEU A 32 -0.57 -1.03 -3.73
C LEU A 32 0.74 -0.73 -4.48
N LYS A 33 0.82 -1.07 -5.77
CA LYS A 33 1.97 -0.75 -6.63
C LYS A 33 2.20 0.76 -6.75
N GLU A 34 1.16 1.53 -7.09
CA GLU A 34 1.24 3.00 -7.21
C GLU A 34 1.57 3.66 -5.85
N ILE A 35 1.08 3.09 -4.74
CA ILE A 35 1.39 3.54 -3.38
C ILE A 35 2.87 3.28 -3.06
N SER A 36 3.38 2.09 -3.38
CA SER A 36 4.78 1.70 -3.18
C SER A 36 5.73 2.64 -3.94
N GLU A 37 5.46 2.89 -5.22
CA GLU A 37 6.25 3.80 -6.06
C GLU A 37 6.28 5.23 -5.50
N LEU A 38 5.14 5.74 -4.99
CA LEU A 38 5.10 7.05 -4.32
C LEU A 38 5.86 7.05 -3.00
N CYS A 39 5.80 5.96 -2.23
CA CYS A 39 6.54 5.85 -0.97
C CYS A 39 8.05 5.89 -1.23
N GLU A 40 8.53 5.13 -2.21
CA GLU A 40 9.93 5.13 -2.64
C GLU A 40 10.37 6.53 -3.10
N LYS A 41 9.61 7.16 -4.01
CA LYS A 41 9.87 8.51 -4.53
C LYS A 41 10.00 9.57 -3.42
N HIS A 42 9.23 9.44 -2.34
CA HIS A 42 9.17 10.45 -1.28
C HIS A 42 9.93 10.08 0.01
N GLY A 43 10.67 8.96 0.01
CA GLY A 43 11.40 8.46 1.17
C GLY A 43 10.48 8.12 2.35
N ALA A 44 9.33 7.52 2.06
CA ALA A 44 8.34 7.10 3.05
C ALA A 44 8.38 5.59 3.25
N PHE A 45 8.13 5.15 4.49
CA PHE A 45 7.91 3.74 4.79
C PHE A 45 6.48 3.37 4.43
N LEU A 46 6.31 2.25 3.74
CA LEU A 46 5.01 1.63 3.50
C LEU A 46 4.80 0.51 4.52
N ILE A 47 3.64 0.53 5.18
CA ILE A 47 3.15 -0.53 6.07
C ILE A 47 1.85 -1.03 5.47
N LEU A 48 1.82 -2.33 5.17
CA LEU A 48 0.66 -3.01 4.58
C LEU A 48 -0.03 -3.86 5.65
N ASP A 49 -1.34 -3.70 5.79
CA ASP A 49 -2.21 -4.67 6.45
C ASP A 49 -2.85 -5.55 5.36
N ASP A 50 -2.53 -6.84 5.36
CA ASP A 50 -3.01 -7.78 4.34
C ASP A 50 -3.90 -8.88 4.92
N ALA A 51 -4.52 -8.66 6.09
CA ALA A 51 -5.33 -9.67 6.78
C ALA A 51 -6.49 -10.20 5.92
N HIS A 52 -7.03 -9.39 5.01
CA HIS A 52 -8.07 -9.79 4.06
C HIS A 52 -7.54 -10.30 2.72
N GLY A 53 -6.25 -10.11 2.43
CA GLY A 53 -5.59 -10.61 1.23
C GLY A 53 -4.94 -11.98 1.42
N ASP A 54 -4.49 -12.30 2.63
CA ASP A 54 -3.90 -13.60 2.97
C ASP A 54 -4.81 -14.76 2.54
N PHE A 55 -4.23 -15.72 1.81
CA PHE A 55 -4.90 -16.89 1.23
C PHE A 55 -5.97 -16.60 0.16
N VAL A 56 -6.26 -15.33 -0.14
CA VAL A 56 -7.25 -14.89 -1.15
C VAL A 56 -6.57 -14.31 -2.38
N ALA A 57 -5.43 -13.64 -2.21
CA ALA A 57 -4.64 -13.01 -3.25
C ALA A 57 -3.23 -13.64 -3.36
N GLY A 58 -2.59 -13.44 -4.51
CA GLY A 58 -1.31 -14.06 -4.86
C GLY A 58 -1.47 -15.48 -5.41
N MET A 59 -0.54 -15.94 -6.23
CA MET A 59 -0.65 -17.26 -6.87
C MET A 59 -0.60 -18.40 -5.85
N THR A 60 0.09 -18.18 -4.74
CA THR A 60 0.22 -19.17 -3.66
C THR A 60 -0.55 -18.77 -2.39
N GLY A 61 -1.38 -17.73 -2.44
CA GLY A 61 -2.09 -17.20 -1.28
C GLY A 61 -1.22 -16.32 -0.39
N GLU A 62 -0.12 -15.78 -0.92
CA GLU A 62 0.85 -14.95 -0.18
C GLU A 62 0.34 -13.52 0.12
N GLY A 63 -0.87 -13.18 -0.31
CA GLY A 63 -1.48 -11.87 -0.10
C GLY A 63 -1.33 -10.92 -1.29
N LEU A 64 -1.89 -9.73 -1.18
CA LEU A 64 -1.75 -8.69 -2.19
C LEU A 64 -0.30 -8.19 -2.32
N GLN A 65 0.53 -8.37 -1.29
CA GLN A 65 1.96 -8.04 -1.35
C GLN A 65 2.70 -8.69 -2.54
N SER A 66 2.21 -9.82 -3.06
CA SER A 66 2.81 -10.55 -4.19
C SER A 66 2.93 -9.71 -5.47
N ILE A 67 2.18 -8.61 -5.60
CA ILE A 67 2.22 -7.74 -6.78
C ILE A 67 3.41 -6.77 -6.77
N LEU A 68 4.15 -6.74 -5.66
CA LEU A 68 5.36 -5.92 -5.47
C LEU A 68 6.66 -6.67 -5.78
N GLU A 69 6.58 -7.99 -5.99
CA GLU A 69 7.69 -8.84 -6.47
C GLU A 69 7.94 -8.66 -7.98
#